data_AF-A0A9D8MNR0-F1
#
_entry.id   AF-A0A9D8MNR0-F1
#
_cell.length_a   1.000
_cell.length_b   1.000
_cell.length_c   1.000
_cell.angle_alpha   90.00
_cell.angle_beta   90.00
_cell.angle_gamma   90.00
#
_symmetry.space_group_name_H-M   'P 1'
#
loop_
_entity.id
_entity.type
_entity.pdbx_description
1 polymer ?
#
loop_
_entity_poly.entity_id
_entity_poly.type
_entity_poly.pdbx_seq_one_letter_code
_entity_poly.pdbx_strand_id
1 'polypeptide(L)' 'MRYEVKESSGNLMMEKSFLFALRIVKLYQHLSEKKKEFVLSKQVLRSGTSIGANLEESRGAQS' A
#
# COMPACT_ATOMS: atom_id res chain seq x y z
N MET A 1 7.20 14.30 6.76
CA MET A 1 6.99 13.19 7.72
C MET A 1 7.60 11.93 7.12
N ARG A 2 8.76 11.49 7.63
CA ARG A 2 9.30 10.16 7.29
C ARG A 2 8.48 9.16 8.09
N TYR A 3 7.87 8.18 7.43
CA TYR A 3 7.23 7.07 8.14
C TYR A 3 8.36 6.19 8.63
N GLU A 4 8.63 6.21 9.94
CA GLU A 4 9.50 5.23 10.57
C GLU A 4 8.72 3.92 10.63
N VAL A 5 9.03 3.00 9.72
CA VAL A 5 8.60 1.62 9.87
C VAL A 5 9.48 1.05 10.97
N LYS A 6 8.87 0.81 12.14
CA LYS A 6 9.52 0.12 13.24
C LYS A 6 9.86 -1.28 12.73
N GLU A 7 11.16 -1.62 12.63
CA GLU A 7 11.58 -2.97 12.28
C GLU A 7 10.93 -3.95 13.28
N SER A 8 9.89 -4.61 12.82
CA SER A 8 9.23 -5.71 13.53
C SER A 8 9.89 -6.97 13.01
N SER A 9 10.70 -7.58 13.87
CA SER A 9 11.27 -8.91 13.68
C SER A 9 10.12 -9.91 13.44
N GLY A 10 9.77 -10.17 12.18
CA GLY A 10 8.86 -11.27 11.87
C GLY A 10 8.36 -11.39 10.44
N ASN A 11 8.15 -10.31 9.69
CA ASN A 11 7.56 -10.48 8.36
C ASN A 11 7.94 -9.40 7.34
N LEU A 12 9.04 -9.63 6.63
CA LEU A 12 9.57 -8.80 5.55
C LEU A 12 8.51 -8.46 4.47
N MET A 13 7.59 -9.39 4.19
CA MET A 13 6.53 -9.17 3.20
C MET A 13 5.52 -8.13 3.68
N MET A 14 5.19 -8.13 4.97
CA MET A 14 4.29 -7.15 5.57
C MET A 14 4.85 -5.74 5.49
N GLU A 15 6.11 -5.56 5.92
CA GLU A 15 6.80 -4.28 5.83
C GLU A 15 6.86 -3.77 4.38
N LYS A 16 7.28 -4.62 3.44
CA LYS A 16 7.37 -4.23 2.02
C LYS A 16 6.00 -3.87 1.45
N SER A 17 4.95 -4.62 1.78
CA SER A 17 3.58 -4.33 1.33
C SER A 17 3.06 -3.00 1.88
N PHE A 18 3.36 -2.67 3.14
CA PHE A 18 2.99 -1.41 3.77
C PHE A 18 3.70 -0.22 3.12
N LEU A 19 5.02 -0.32 2.94
CA LEU A 19 5.81 0.70 2.23
C LEU A 19 5.34 0.88 0.78
N PHE A 20 4.98 -0.21 0.12
CA PHE A 20 4.40 -0.17 -1.23
C PHE A 20 3.05 0.54 -1.25
N ALA A 21 2.14 0.23 -0.33
CA ALA A 21 0.84 0.89 -0.21
C ALA A 21 0.99 2.41 0.00
N LEU A 22 1.92 2.84 0.85
CA LEU A 22 2.24 4.27 1.03
C LEU A 22 2.70 4.94 -0.28
N ARG A 23 3.50 4.24 -1.09
CA ARG A 23 3.92 4.74 -2.41
C ARG A 23 2.76 4.84 -3.38
N ILE A 24 1.84 3.86 -3.37
CA ILE A 24 0.64 3.87 -4.22
C ILE A 24 -0.28 5.04 -3.87
N VAL A 25 -0.47 5.34 -2.58
CA VAL A 25 -1.26 6.51 -2.16
C VAL A 25 -0.65 7.81 -2.68
N LYS A 26 0.68 7.97 -2.57
CA LYS A 26 1.38 9.15 -3.11
C LYS A 26 1.30 9.23 -4.63
N LEU A 27 1.37 8.09 -5.32
CA LEU A 27 1.19 8.02 -6.77
C LEU A 27 -0.23 8.46 -7.17
N TYR A 28 -1.26 7.95 -6.50
CA TYR A 28 -2.64 8.34 -6.73
C TYR A 28 -2.85 9.85 -6.55
N GLN A 29 -2.30 10.42 -5.46
CA GLN A 29 -2.33 11.88 -5.23
C GLN A 29 -1.65 12.63 -6.36
N HIS A 30 -0.44 12.22 -6.78
CA HIS A 30 0.27 12.85 -7.89
C HIS A 30 -0.54 12.82 -9.19
N LEU A 31 -1.08 11.67 -9.57
CA LEU A 31 -1.87 11.51 -10.80
C LEU A 31 -3.16 12.33 -10.75
N SER A 32 -3.87 12.31 -9.61
CA SER A 32 -5.12 13.05 -9.43
C SER A 32 -4.90 14.57 -9.42
N GLU A 33 -3.87 15.05 -8.71
CA GLU A 33 -3.64 16.49 -8.52
C GLU A 33 -2.94 17.14 -9.70
N LYS A 34 -1.88 16.49 -10.22
CA LYS A 34 -0.99 17.07 -11.24
C LYS A 34 -1.36 16.68 -12.66
N LYS A 35 -1.90 15.47 -12.86
CA LYS A 35 -2.28 14.95 -14.18
C LYS A 35 -3.78 14.98 -14.43
N LYS A 36 -4.59 15.23 -13.40
CA LYS A 36 -6.06 15.19 -13.45
C LYS A 36 -6.56 13.85 -14.01
N GLU A 37 -5.87 12.76 -13.67
CA GLU A 37 -6.24 11.40 -14.06
C GLU A 37 -6.89 10.70 -12.85
N PHE A 38 -8.11 10.17 -13.04
CA PHE A 38 -8.97 9.71 -11.95
C PHE A 38 -9.50 8.28 -12.13
N VAL A 39 -9.43 7.72 -13.34
CA VAL A 39 -10.02 6.41 -13.67
C VAL A 39 -8.99 5.32 -13.39
N LEU A 40 -7.82 5.40 -14.03
CA LEU A 40 -6.76 4.41 -13.85
C LEU A 40 -6.08 4.57 -12.49
N SER A 41 -5.87 5.79 -12.03
CA SER A 41 -5.27 6.10 -10.73
C SER A 41 -6.09 5.51 -9.59
N LYS A 42 -7.43 5.55 -9.68
CA LYS A 42 -8.32 4.91 -8.69
C LYS A 42 -8.24 3.39 -8.74
N GLN A 43 -8.10 2.78 -9.93
CA GLN A 43 -7.88 1.34 -10.05
C GLN A 43 -6.55 0.93 -9.42
N VAL A 44 -5.48 1.67 -9.72
CA VAL A 44 -4.13 1.45 -9.15
C VAL A 44 -4.13 1.64 -7.63
N LEU A 45 -4.84 2.65 -7.11
CA LEU A 45 -4.98 2.85 -5.67
C LEU A 45 -5.56 1.60 -5.00
N ARG A 46 -6.71 1.13 -5.51
CA ARG A 46 -7.41 -0.04 -4.96
C ARG A 46 -6.57 -1.31 -5.06
N SER A 47 -6.02 -1.62 -6.23
CA SER A 47 -5.23 -2.84 -6.42
C SER A 47 -3.94 -2.78 -5.61
N GLY A 48 -3.26 -1.63 -5.58
CA GLY A 48 -1.99 -1.49 -4.88
C GLY A 48 -2.10 -1.55 -3.36
N THR A 49 -3.17 -1.02 -2.76
CA THR A 49 -3.40 -1.13 -1.30
C THR A 49 -3.96 -2.50 -0.90
N SER A 50 -4.67 -3.20 -1.80
CA SER A 50 -5.23 -4.54 -1.51
C SER A 50 -4.16 -5.60 -1.23
N ILE A 51 -2.92 -5.42 -1.69
CA ILE A 51 -1.83 -6.37 -1.44
C ILE A 51 -1.56 -6.52 0.07
N GLY A 52 -1.47 -5.40 0.80
CA GLY A 52 -1.27 -5.42 2.25
C GLY A 52 -2.48 -5.98 2.99
N ALA A 53 -3.69 -5.65 2.53
CA ALA A 53 -4.94 -6.18 3.11
C ALA A 53 -5.02 -7.70 2.98
N ASN A 54 -4.76 -8.25 1.79
CA ASN A 54 -4.79 -9.69 1.54
C ASN A 54 -3.71 -10.44 2.36
N LEU A 55 -2.56 -9.82 2.61
CA LEU A 55 -1.52 -10.38 3.47
C LEU A 55 -1.95 -10.41 4.94
N GLU A 56 -2.60 -9.37 5.45
CA GLU A 56 -3.19 -9.38 6.79
C GLU A 56 -4.29 -10.44 6.93
N GLU A 57 -5.19 -10.54 5.95
CA GLU A 57 -6.23 -11.58 5.92
C GLU A 57 -5.62 -12.98 5.94
N SER A 58 -4.58 -13.22 5.15
CA SER A 58 -3.87 -14.50 5.10
C SER A 58 -3.22 -14.85 6.45
N ARG A 59 -2.67 -13.87 7.18
CA ARG A 59 -2.13 -14.10 8.53
C ARG A 59 -3.22 -14.45 9.53
N GLY A 60 -4.37 -13.77 9.47
CA GLY A 60 -5.52 -14.09 10.31
C GLY A 60 -6.08 -15.49 10.05
N ALA A 61 -6.02 -15.97 8.81
CA ALA A 61 -6.47 -17.31 8.43
C ALA A 61 -5.55 -18.45 8.92
N GLN A 62 -4.28 -18.14 9.26
CA GLN A 62 -3.34 -19.12 9.82
C GLN A 62 -3.36 -19.20 11.36
N SER A 63 -4.24 -18.46 12.05
CA SER A 63 -4.35 -18.40 13.51
C SER A 63 -5.41 -19.35 14.07
#